data_AF-A0AA38C2C7-F1
#
_entry.id   AF-A0AA38C2C7-F1
#
_cell.length_a   1.000
_cell.length_b   1.000
_cell.length_c   1.000
_cell.angle_alpha   90.00
_cell.angle_beta   90.00
_cell.angle_gamma   90.00
#
_symmetry.space_group_name_H-M   'P 1'
#
loop_
_entity.id
_entity.type
_entity.pdbx_description
1 polymer ?
#
loop_
_entity_poly.entity_id
_entity_poly.type
_entity_poly.pdbx_seq_one_letter_code
_entity_poly.pdbx_strand_id
1 'polypeptide(L)'
;YVPYVGDSKRAMDEYTSEIFMGGKSTIVLHNTCEDSLLAAPLILDLVLLAELSTRIQLKKEGEAKFHSFHPVATILSYLTKAPLVPPGTPVVNALGKQRAMLENIMRACIGLSPDNNMILEYK
;
A
#
# COMPACT_ATOMS: atom_id res chain seq x y z
N TYR A 1 17.01 18.96 11.79
CA TYR A 1 17.23 19.45 10.42
C TYR A 1 18.73 19.67 10.23
N VAL A 2 19.31 19.13 9.16
CA VAL A 2 20.76 19.21 8.87
C VAL A 2 20.93 19.83 7.48
N PRO A 3 21.21 21.13 7.35
CA PRO A 3 21.19 21.82 6.06
C PRO A 3 22.16 21.26 5.01
N TYR A 4 23.31 20.76 5.46
CA TYR A 4 24.37 20.25 4.59
C TYR A 4 23.92 19.12 3.66
N VAL A 5 22.94 18.31 4.09
CA VAL A 5 22.50 17.14 3.32
C VAL A 5 21.46 17.50 2.25
N GLY A 6 20.87 18.71 2.27
CA GLY A 6 19.92 19.14 1.24
C GLY A 6 18.74 18.17 1.07
N ASP A 7 18.43 17.82 -0.19
CA ASP A 7 17.41 16.82 -0.58
C ASP A 7 17.87 15.37 -0.34
N SER A 8 19.18 15.18 -0.13
CA SER A 8 19.79 13.87 0.12
C SER A 8 19.53 13.42 1.55
N LYS A 9 18.42 12.71 1.72
CA LYS A 9 17.96 12.18 2.99
C LYS A 9 18.73 10.93 3.37
N ARG A 10 19.15 10.89 4.62
CA ARG A 10 19.78 9.72 5.23
C ARG A 10 18.86 9.16 6.29
N ALA A 11 18.33 7.97 6.06
CA ALA A 11 17.53 7.21 7.02
C ALA A 11 18.42 6.15 7.67
N MET A 12 18.36 6.05 8.99
CA MET A 12 19.06 5.06 9.79
C MET A 12 18.05 4.40 10.70
N ASP A 13 17.87 3.09 10.53
CA ASP A 13 16.93 2.29 11.29
C ASP A 13 17.66 1.10 11.91
N GLU A 14 17.37 0.81 13.17
CA GLU A 14 17.87 -0.38 13.86
C GLU A 14 16.68 -1.18 14.38
N TYR A 15 16.63 -2.46 14.01
CA TYR A 15 15.61 -3.41 14.45
C TYR A 15 16.27 -4.50 15.27
N THR A 16 15.96 -4.56 16.56
CA THR A 16 16.37 -5.66 17.44
C THR A 16 15.17 -6.53 17.78
N SER A 17 15.25 -7.82 17.45
CA SER A 17 14.22 -8.82 17.72
C SER A 17 14.76 -9.91 18.64
N GLU A 18 13.91 -10.41 19.54
CA GLU A 18 14.21 -11.61 20.33
C GLU A 18 13.88 -12.85 19.51
N ILE A 19 14.80 -13.81 19.50
CA ILE A 19 14.67 -15.10 18.81
C ILE A 19 14.74 -16.24 19.84
N PHE A 20 14.61 -17.47 19.35
CA PHE A 20 14.53 -18.67 20.18
C PHE A 20 15.66 -18.75 21.22
N MET A 21 15.33 -19.29 22.40
CA MET A 21 16.26 -19.45 23.55
C MET A 21 16.93 -18.15 24.03
N GLY A 22 16.24 -17.02 23.92
CA GLY A 22 16.76 -15.72 24.38
C GLY A 22 17.86 -15.14 23.50
N GLY A 23 18.05 -15.68 22.29
CA GLY A 23 18.92 -15.07 21.29
C GLY A 23 18.38 -13.70 20.86
N LYS A 24 19.26 -12.86 20.30
CA LYS A 24 18.89 -11.57 19.73
C LYS A 24 19.33 -11.50 18.26
N SER A 25 18.47 -10.97 17.42
CA SER A 25 18.75 -10.67 16.02
C SER A 25 18.65 -9.16 15.82
N THR A 26 19.75 -8.52 15.39
CA THR A 26 19.78 -7.08 15.14
C THR A 26 20.05 -6.81 13.67
N ILE A 27 19.21 -5.98 13.06
CA ILE A 27 19.34 -5.55 11.67
C ILE A 27 19.48 -4.03 11.68
N VAL A 28 20.59 -3.52 11.11
CA VAL A 28 20.83 -2.09 10.94
C VAL A 28 20.71 -1.75 9.45
N LEU A 29 19.86 -0.77 9.14
CA LEU A 29 19.64 -0.28 7.79
C LEU A 29 20.09 1.17 7.71
N HIS A 30 20.86 1.48 6.69
CA HIS A 30 21.20 2.85 6.30
C HIS A 30 20.77 3.06 4.85
N ASN A 31 19.82 3.97 4.63
CA ASN A 31 19.35 4.33 3.31
C ASN A 31 19.72 5.78 3.01
N THR A 32 20.29 6.02 1.83
CA THR A 32 20.52 7.37 1.31
C THR A 32 19.74 7.52 0.03
N CYS A 33 18.88 8.53 -0.02
CA CYS A 33 18.03 8.80 -1.15
C CYS A 33 17.79 10.29 -1.30
N GLU A 34 17.54 10.72 -2.53
CA GLU A 34 16.98 12.05 -2.77
C GLU A 34 15.47 11.97 -2.49
N ASP A 35 15.00 12.66 -1.43
CA ASP A 35 13.61 12.54 -0.93
C ASP A 35 12.62 12.99 -2.01
N SER A 36 12.96 14.03 -2.78
CA SER A 36 12.15 14.52 -3.90
C SER A 36 12.04 13.51 -5.04
N LEU A 37 13.13 12.78 -5.36
CA LEU A 37 13.10 11.76 -6.41
C LEU A 37 12.28 10.54 -6.02
N LEU A 38 12.20 10.21 -4.73
CA LEU A 38 11.29 9.17 -4.24
C LEU A 38 9.84 9.66 -4.16
N ALA A 39 9.61 10.92 -3.81
CA ALA A 39 8.26 11.47 -3.66
C ALA A 39 7.55 11.71 -5.00
N ALA A 40 8.26 12.20 -6.02
CA ALA A 40 7.68 12.51 -7.33
C ALA A 40 6.88 11.34 -7.96
N PRO A 41 7.41 10.11 -8.09
CA PRO A 41 6.64 9.00 -8.64
C PRO A 41 5.46 8.59 -7.76
N LEU A 42 5.58 8.68 -6.43
CA LEU A 42 4.47 8.37 -5.52
C LEU A 42 3.29 9.34 -5.69
N ILE A 43 3.58 10.63 -5.93
CA ILE A 43 2.55 11.63 -6.22
C ILE A 43 1.88 11.33 -7.56
N LEU A 44 2.65 10.96 -8.58
CA LEU A 44 2.10 10.58 -9.89
C LEU A 44 1.16 9.37 -9.76
N ASP A 45 1.60 8.31 -9.08
CA ASP A 45 0.79 7.11 -8.84
C ASP A 45 -0.48 7.45 -8.05
N LEU A 46 -0.41 8.36 -7.09
CA LEU A 46 -1.55 8.77 -6.28
C LEU A 46 -2.61 9.46 -7.15
N VAL A 47 -2.20 10.35 -8.05
CA VAL A 47 -3.12 11.03 -8.99
C VAL A 47 -3.73 10.02 -9.96
N LEU A 48 -2.93 9.11 -10.51
CA LEU A 48 -3.41 8.10 -11.46
C LEU A 48 -4.41 7.14 -10.81
N LEU A 49 -4.12 6.63 -9.62
CA LEU A 49 -5.03 5.75 -8.89
C LEU A 49 -6.28 6.48 -8.40
N ALA A 50 -6.15 7.74 -7.98
CA ALA A 50 -7.28 8.56 -7.59
C ALA A 50 -8.23 8.76 -8.78
N GLU A 51 -7.71 9.15 -9.94
CA GLU A 51 -8.50 9.34 -11.15
C GLU A 51 -9.16 8.00 -11.58
N LEU A 52 -8.42 6.89 -11.59
CA LEU A 52 -8.97 5.57 -11.91
C LEU A 52 -10.13 5.20 -10.98
N SER A 53 -9.99 5.49 -9.68
CA SER A 53 -11.03 5.19 -8.68
C SER A 53 -12.34 5.94 -8.95
N THR A 54 -12.29 7.12 -9.58
CA THR A 54 -13.51 7.87 -9.97
C THR A 54 -14.25 7.23 -11.14
N ARG A 55 -13.56 6.45 -11.98
CA ARG A 55 -14.14 5.75 -13.13
C ARG A 55 -14.76 4.40 -12.78
N ILE A 56 -14.37 3.81 -11.65
CA ILE A 56 -14.89 2.52 -11.21
C ILE A 56 -16.25 2.71 -10.54
N GLN A 57 -17.23 1.91 -10.98
CA GLN A 57 -18.55 1.85 -10.41
C GLN A 57 -18.88 0.44 -9.96
N LEU A 58 -19.46 0.32 -8.77
CA LEU A 58 -19.83 -0.93 -8.14
C LEU A 58 -21.34 -1.03 -8.02
N LYS A 59 -21.85 -2.26 -8.04
CA LYS A 59 -23.27 -2.56 -7.83
C LYS A 59 -23.36 -3.88 -7.13
N LYS A 60 -24.05 -3.91 -5.99
CA LYS A 60 -24.33 -5.17 -5.31
C LYS A 60 -25.41 -5.93 -6.07
N GLU A 61 -25.36 -7.26 -6.03
CA GLU A 61 -26.42 -8.09 -6.56
C GLU A 61 -27.75 -7.75 -5.87
N GLY A 62 -28.79 -7.49 -6.68
CA GLY A 62 -30.10 -7.02 -6.22
C GLY A 62 -30.26 -5.49 -6.11
N GLU A 63 -29.20 -4.68 -6.24
CA GLU A 63 -29.34 -3.22 -6.31
C GLU A 63 -29.76 -2.76 -7.71
N ALA A 64 -30.52 -1.68 -7.80
CA ALA A 64 -30.92 -1.14 -9.11
C ALA A 64 -29.78 -0.34 -9.77
N LYS A 65 -29.05 0.47 -8.98
CA LYS A 65 -28.12 1.48 -9.47
C LYS A 65 -26.68 1.16 -9.10
N PHE A 66 -25.76 1.58 -9.97
CA PHE A 66 -24.35 1.63 -9.66
C PHE A 66 -24.03 2.79 -8.72
N HIS A 67 -23.02 2.62 -7.88
CA HIS A 67 -22.48 3.63 -6.99
C HIS A 67 -20.95 3.65 -7.07
N SER A 68 -20.36 4.80 -6.73
CA SER A 68 -18.90 4.95 -6.63
C SER A 68 -18.36 4.31 -5.35
N PHE A 69 -17.04 4.27 -5.21
CA PHE A 69 -16.40 3.97 -3.93
C PHE A 69 -16.85 4.92 -2.80
N HIS A 70 -16.60 4.47 -1.57
CA HIS A 70 -16.69 5.32 -0.39
C HIS A 70 -15.76 6.55 -0.56
N PRO A 71 -16.17 7.76 -0.11
CA PRO A 71 -15.37 8.99 -0.29
C PRO A 71 -13.94 8.90 0.26
N VAL A 72 -13.75 8.10 1.31
CA VAL A 72 -12.42 7.71 1.79
C VAL A 72 -11.87 6.59 0.91
N ALA A 73 -11.02 6.96 -0.05
CA ALA A 73 -10.40 6.04 -1.00
C ALA A 73 -9.27 5.21 -0.37
N THR A 74 -9.62 4.13 0.32
CA THR A 74 -8.67 3.20 0.97
C THR A 74 -7.69 2.54 -0.01
N ILE A 75 -8.02 2.52 -1.30
CA ILE A 75 -7.16 2.08 -2.41
C ILE A 75 -5.83 2.84 -2.43
N LEU A 76 -5.84 4.12 -2.04
CA LEU A 76 -4.64 4.97 -2.02
C LEU A 76 -3.71 4.68 -0.83
N SER A 77 -4.10 3.78 0.08
CA SER A 77 -3.34 3.49 1.32
C SER A 77 -1.90 3.04 1.07
N TYR A 78 -1.63 2.37 -0.05
CA TYR A 78 -0.30 1.94 -0.47
C TYR A 78 0.71 3.09 -0.60
N LEU A 79 0.24 4.29 -0.93
CA LEU A 79 1.07 5.47 -1.21
C LEU A 79 1.12 6.45 -0.03
N THR A 80 0.45 6.13 1.08
CA THR A 80 0.32 7.05 2.24
C THR A 80 0.85 6.41 3.51
N LYS A 81 1.59 7.19 4.30
CA LYS A 81 2.15 6.72 5.58
C LYS A 81 1.08 6.47 6.66
N ALA A 82 0.03 7.28 6.68
CA ALA A 82 -1.06 7.21 7.64
C ALA A 82 -2.40 7.19 6.86
N PRO A 83 -2.83 6.02 6.36
CA PRO A 83 -4.00 5.94 5.51
C PRO A 83 -5.26 6.26 6.30
N LEU A 84 -6.10 7.13 5.74
CA LEU A 84 -7.44 7.39 6.25
C LEU A 84 -8.34 6.21 5.88
N VAL A 85 -9.16 5.77 6.84
CA VAL A 85 -10.08 4.65 6.66
C VAL A 85 -11.50 5.04 7.11
N PRO A 86 -12.56 4.43 6.55
CA PRO A 86 -13.92 4.65 7.01
C PRO A 86 -14.11 4.37 8.51
N PRO A 87 -15.03 5.07 9.19
CA PRO A 87 -15.31 4.83 10.60
C PRO A 87 -15.62 3.36 10.89
N GLY A 88 -14.99 2.80 11.93
CA GLY A 88 -15.19 1.39 12.33
C GLY A 88 -14.40 0.37 11.53
N THR A 89 -13.55 0.78 10.58
CA THR A 89 -12.65 -0.13 9.83
C THR A 89 -11.21 -0.07 10.35
N PRO A 90 -10.47 -1.20 10.35
CA PRO A 90 -9.10 -1.22 10.83
C PRO A 90 -8.11 -0.61 9.81
N VAL A 91 -7.07 0.03 10.33
CA VAL A 91 -5.95 0.53 9.52
C VAL A 91 -4.97 -0.61 9.23
N VAL A 92 -4.60 -0.79 7.96
CA VAL A 92 -3.58 -1.75 7.53
C VAL A 92 -2.41 -0.99 6.92
N ASN A 93 -1.24 -1.06 7.56
CA ASN A 93 0.00 -0.41 7.11
C ASN A 93 1.03 -1.38 6.49
N ALA A 94 0.71 -2.68 6.41
CA ALA A 94 1.58 -3.66 5.81
C ALA A 94 1.61 -3.47 4.28
N LEU A 95 2.70 -2.92 3.75
CA LEU A 95 2.85 -2.53 2.34
C LEU A 95 2.51 -3.68 1.37
N GLY A 96 2.97 -4.90 1.65
CA GLY A 96 2.66 -6.08 0.82
C GLY A 96 1.16 -6.41 0.75
N LYS A 97 0.41 -6.21 1.85
CA LYS A 97 -1.04 -6.42 1.86
C LYS A 97 -1.78 -5.32 1.11
N GLN A 98 -1.32 -4.07 1.23
CA GLN A 98 -1.88 -2.95 0.48
C GLN A 98 -1.66 -3.12 -1.03
N ARG A 99 -0.49 -3.61 -1.45
CA ARG A 99 -0.23 -3.96 -2.85
C ARG A 99 -1.13 -5.09 -3.35
N ALA A 100 -1.24 -6.18 -2.58
CA ALA A 100 -2.11 -7.30 -2.95
C ALA A 100 -3.59 -6.86 -3.08
N MET A 101 -4.03 -5.91 -2.25
CA MET A 101 -5.36 -5.30 -2.38
C MET A 101 -5.53 -4.56 -3.71
N LEU A 102 -4.56 -3.73 -4.11
CA LEU A 102 -4.58 -3.04 -5.41
C LEU A 102 -4.63 -4.04 -6.58
N GLU A 103 -3.75 -5.04 -6.57
CA GLU A 103 -3.69 -6.08 -7.61
C GLU A 103 -5.01 -6.84 -7.72
N ASN A 104 -5.60 -7.23 -6.59
CA ASN A 104 -6.87 -7.96 -6.58
C ASN A 104 -8.06 -7.11 -7.02
N ILE A 105 -8.07 -5.80 -6.74
CA ILE A 105 -9.08 -4.88 -7.30
C ILE A 105 -8.95 -4.79 -8.82
N MET A 106 -7.73 -4.62 -9.34
CA MET A 106 -7.50 -4.56 -10.79
C MET A 106 -7.86 -5.88 -11.48
N ARG A 107 -7.56 -7.02 -10.87
CA ARG A 107 -7.98 -8.35 -11.36
C ARG A 107 -9.49 -8.48 -11.40
N ALA A 108 -10.19 -8.01 -10.37
CA ALA A 108 -11.64 -8.01 -10.35
C ALA A 108 -12.24 -7.16 -11.48
N CYS A 109 -11.63 -6.01 -11.81
CA CYS A 109 -12.07 -5.16 -12.93
C CYS A 109 -12.01 -5.87 -14.30
N ILE A 110 -11.17 -6.90 -14.46
CA ILE A 110 -11.07 -7.70 -15.69
C ILE A 110 -11.67 -9.11 -15.54
N GLY A 111 -12.44 -9.37 -14.47
CA GLY A 111 -13.15 -10.63 -14.27
C GLY A 111 -12.27 -11.80 -13.83
N LEU A 112 -11.06 -11.53 -13.33
CA LEU A 112 -10.17 -12.57 -12.78
C LEU A 112 -10.39 -12.74 -11.27
N SER A 113 -10.30 -13.99 -10.81
CA SER A 113 -10.30 -14.31 -9.38
C SER A 113 -9.07 -13.70 -8.67
N PRO A 114 -9.19 -13.37 -7.36
CA PRO A 114 -8.07 -12.91 -6.56
C PRO A 114 -6.90 -13.90 -6.57
N ASP A 115 -5.68 -13.38 -6.48
CA ASP A 115 -4.50 -14.23 -6.30
C ASP A 115 -4.48 -14.78 -4.87
N ASN A 116 -4.42 -16.11 -4.76
CA ASN A 116 -4.42 -16.86 -3.51
C ASN A 116 -3.06 -17.48 -3.18
N ASN A 117 -2.08 -17.40 -4.08
CA ASN A 117 -0.72 -17.95 -3.91
C ASN A 117 -0.64 -19.45 -3.57
N MET A 118 -1.68 -20.26 -3.86
CA MET A 118 -1.69 -21.68 -3.45
C MET A 118 -0.97 -22.61 -4.42
N ILE A 119 -0.90 -22.28 -5.72
CA ILE A 119 -0.12 -23.00 -6.75
C ILE A 119 -0.37 -24.52 -6.69
N LEU A 120 -1.64 -24.92 -6.54
CA LEU A 120 -2.03 -26.32 -6.30
C LEU A 120 -1.90 -27.21 -7.53
N GLU A 121 -1.80 -26.60 -8.72
CA GLU A 121 -1.62 -27.26 -10.00
C GLU A 121 -0.24 -27.91 -10.17
N TYR A 122 0.73 -27.64 -9.29
CA TYR A 122 2.07 -28.26 -9.28
C TYR A 122 2.24 -29.33 -8.19
N LYS A 123 1.12 -29.89 -7.69
CA LYS A 123 1.12 -31.05 -6.79
C LYS A 123 0.88 -32.36 -7.52
#